data_AF-A0A7Y2EIA5-F1
#
_entry.id   AF-A0A7Y2EIA5-F1
#
_cell.length_a   1.000
_cell.length_b   1.000
_cell.length_c   1.000
_cell.angle_alpha   90.00
_cell.angle_beta   90.00
_cell.angle_gamma   90.00
#
_symmetry.space_group_name_H-M   'P 1'
#
loop_
_entity.id
_entity.type
_entity.pdbx_description
1 polymer ?
#
loop_
_entity_poly.entity_id
_entity_poly.type
_entity_poly.pdbx_seq_one_letter_code
_entity_poly.pdbx_strand_id
1 'polypeptide(L)'
;YGQTKTEKIPRKERIQRNYDLAKEIVESKTYYFDILWVQPQFGTRIDMRDSFAFFNIYGNQADGYFPFFGRVRIAGIYNPGAIEFDNQMIDYVANFDDDRSTINIRFKVKARMETFFFDIFLHKGLFSRITISSNKRDSITFSGYIVSIKE
;
A
#
# COMPACT_ATOMS: atom_id res chain seq x y z
N TYR A 1 -21.53 6.61 39.25
CA TYR A 1 -21.61 6.88 37.79
C TYR A 1 -20.57 6.01 37.10
N GLY A 2 -21.03 4.91 36.50
CA GLY A 2 -20.19 3.83 35.98
C GLY A 2 -19.43 4.25 34.72
N GLN A 3 -18.11 4.07 34.75
CA GLN A 3 -17.31 4.07 33.54
C GLN A 3 -17.71 2.86 32.70
N THR A 4 -18.22 3.11 31.51
CA THR A 4 -18.50 2.12 30.47
C THR A 4 -17.20 1.35 30.22
N LYS A 5 -17.14 0.10 30.67
CA LYS A 5 -16.12 -0.87 30.23
C LYS A 5 -16.31 -1.00 28.71
N THR A 6 -15.46 -0.36 27.93
CA THR A 6 -15.28 -0.74 26.52
C THR A 6 -14.94 -2.22 26.52
N GLU A 7 -15.88 -3.06 26.10
CA GLU A 7 -15.66 -4.50 25.99
C GLU A 7 -14.45 -4.73 25.10
N LYS A 8 -13.35 -5.17 25.71
CA LYS A 8 -12.12 -5.49 24.99
C LYS A 8 -12.39 -6.75 24.18
N ILE A 9 -12.71 -6.57 22.90
CA ILE A 9 -12.77 -7.66 21.93
C ILE A 9 -11.46 -8.48 22.06
N PRO A 10 -11.54 -9.80 22.27
CA PRO A 10 -10.39 -10.68 22.29
C PRO A 10 -9.47 -10.45 21.09
N ARG A 11 -8.15 -10.48 21.31
CA ARG A 11 -7.16 -10.19 20.26
C ARG A 11 -7.39 -11.03 18.99
N LYS A 12 -7.77 -12.30 19.14
CA LYS A 12 -8.03 -13.21 18.03
C LYS A 12 -9.23 -12.76 17.20
N GLU A 13 -10.36 -12.48 17.84
CA GLU A 13 -11.57 -11.99 17.17
C GLU A 13 -11.33 -10.66 16.46
N ARG A 14 -10.55 -9.75 17.06
CA ARG A 14 -10.18 -8.48 16.41
C ARG A 14 -9.33 -8.70 15.16
N ILE A 15 -8.36 -9.62 15.20
CA ILE A 15 -7.52 -9.95 14.04
C ILE A 15 -8.38 -10.54 12.94
N GLN A 16 -9.26 -11.49 13.27
CA GLN A 16 -10.14 -12.13 12.31
C GLN A 16 -11.06 -11.11 11.65
N ARG A 17 -11.74 -10.29 12.44
CA ARG A 17 -12.61 -9.23 11.93
C ARG A 17 -11.87 -8.27 11.00
N ASN A 18 -10.67 -7.84 11.38
CA ASN A 18 -9.89 -6.94 10.54
C ASN A 18 -9.40 -7.62 9.25
N TYR A 19 -9.15 -8.93 9.30
CA TYR A 19 -8.77 -9.72 8.14
C TYR A 19 -9.94 -9.87 7.16
N ASP A 20 -11.12 -10.22 7.67
CA ASP A 20 -12.35 -10.34 6.86
C ASP A 20 -12.67 -9.01 6.17
N LEU A 21 -12.59 -7.89 6.92
CA LEU A 21 -12.73 -6.55 6.35
C LEU A 21 -11.66 -6.24 5.29
N ALA A 22 -10.40 -6.59 5.55
CA ALA A 22 -9.33 -6.39 4.57
C ALA A 22 -9.59 -7.20 3.29
N LYS A 23 -10.13 -8.41 3.42
CA LYS A 23 -10.49 -9.29 2.31
C LYS A 23 -11.59 -8.66 1.46
N GLU A 24 -12.68 -8.22 2.09
CA GLU A 24 -13.78 -7.49 1.41
C GLU A 24 -13.27 -6.25 0.66
N ILE A 25 -12.42 -5.45 1.30
CA ILE A 25 -11.85 -4.25 0.69
C ILE A 25 -11.00 -4.63 -0.53
N VAL A 26 -10.10 -5.62 -0.42
CA VAL A 26 -9.25 -6.03 -1.53
C VAL A 26 -10.06 -6.63 -2.69
N GLU A 27 -11.08 -7.43 -2.38
CA GLU A 27 -11.97 -8.03 -3.37
C GLU A 27 -12.82 -7.00 -4.12
N SER A 28 -13.21 -5.89 -3.46
CA SER A 28 -13.92 -4.78 -4.10
C SER A 28 -13.13 -4.09 -5.20
N LYS A 29 -11.79 -4.18 -5.16
CA LYS A 29 -10.86 -3.43 -6.01
C LYS A 29 -11.13 -1.93 -6.06
N THR A 30 -11.73 -1.37 -5.01
CA THR A 30 -12.09 0.05 -4.92
C THR A 30 -11.71 0.56 -3.53
N TYR A 31 -10.46 0.99 -3.40
CA TYR A 31 -9.86 1.35 -2.12
C TYR A 31 -8.64 2.26 -2.27
N TYR A 32 -8.26 2.90 -1.19
CA TYR A 32 -7.03 3.67 -1.11
C TYR A 32 -6.17 3.22 0.07
N PHE A 33 -4.91 3.64 0.05
CA PHE A 33 -3.99 3.46 1.16
C PHE A 33 -3.73 4.79 1.85
N ASP A 34 -4.07 4.85 3.13
CA ASP A 34 -3.69 5.93 4.04
C ASP A 34 -2.20 5.76 4.44
N ILE A 35 -1.31 6.46 3.74
CA ILE A 35 0.14 6.32 3.88
C ILE A 35 0.62 7.11 5.10
N LEU A 36 1.17 6.39 6.07
CA LEU A 36 1.65 6.99 7.32
C LEU A 36 3.16 7.17 7.36
N TRP A 37 3.88 6.27 6.71
CA TRP A 37 5.33 6.22 6.80
C TRP A 37 5.97 5.77 5.50
N VAL A 38 7.17 6.28 5.26
CA VAL A 38 8.07 5.80 4.21
C VAL A 38 9.39 5.36 4.81
N GLN A 39 9.95 4.29 4.25
CA GLN A 39 11.25 3.74 4.57
C GLN A 39 12.01 3.53 3.25
N PRO A 40 12.92 4.45 2.89
CA PRO A 40 13.83 4.26 1.78
C PRO A 40 14.75 3.05 2.03
N GLN A 41 15.33 2.50 0.96
CA GLN A 41 16.30 1.40 1.06
C GLN A 41 17.49 1.76 1.96
N PHE A 42 17.91 3.03 1.94
CA PHE A 42 18.98 3.56 2.78
C PHE A 42 18.48 4.80 3.52
N GLY A 43 18.73 4.87 4.82
CA GLY A 43 18.35 6.02 5.64
C GLY A 43 17.23 5.73 6.64
N THR A 44 16.70 6.80 7.22
CA THR A 44 15.72 6.75 8.29
C THR A 44 14.29 6.68 7.76
N ARG A 45 13.40 6.17 8.60
CA ARG A 45 11.96 6.25 8.37
C ARG A 45 11.50 7.71 8.44
N ILE A 46 10.61 8.10 7.54
CA ILE A 46 10.06 9.45 7.44
C ILE A 46 8.54 9.37 7.64
N ASP A 47 8.00 10.31 8.43
CA ASP A 47 6.56 10.48 8.65
C ASP A 47 5.91 11.09 7.39
N MET A 48 4.78 10.53 6.97
CA MET A 48 4.09 10.91 5.74
C MET A 48 2.68 11.45 5.98
N ARG A 49 2.24 11.61 7.24
CA ARG A 49 0.86 12.04 7.56
C ARG A 49 0.49 13.42 7.01
N ASP A 50 1.46 14.32 6.93
CA ASP A 50 1.28 15.68 6.39
C ASP A 50 1.76 15.79 4.93
N SER A 51 1.94 14.65 4.24
CA SER A 51 2.40 14.62 2.86
C SER A 51 1.24 14.51 1.87
N PHE A 52 1.47 14.91 0.62
CA PHE A 52 0.55 14.69 -0.49
C PHE A 52 0.65 13.28 -1.10
N ALA A 53 1.25 12.31 -0.39
CA ALA A 53 1.35 10.96 -0.89
C ALA A 53 -0.01 10.29 -0.90
N PHE A 54 -0.38 9.67 -2.02
CA PHE A 54 -1.62 8.94 -2.16
C PHE A 54 -1.42 7.71 -3.04
N PHE A 55 -2.31 6.75 -2.85
CA PHE A 55 -2.35 5.54 -3.67
C PHE A 55 -3.74 4.95 -3.65
N ASN A 56 -4.35 4.89 -4.83
CA ASN A 56 -5.71 4.41 -5.01
C ASN A 56 -5.74 3.26 -6.01
N ILE A 57 -6.73 2.39 -5.84
CA ILE A 57 -7.05 1.28 -6.73
C ILE A 57 -8.54 1.38 -7.06
N TYR A 58 -8.86 1.41 -8.35
CA TYR A 58 -10.21 1.47 -8.89
C TYR A 58 -10.36 0.44 -10.02
N GLY A 59 -10.99 -0.69 -9.73
CA GLY A 59 -11.15 -1.79 -10.67
C GLY A 59 -9.80 -2.38 -11.13
N ASN A 60 -9.45 -2.13 -12.39
CA ASN A 60 -8.16 -2.55 -12.97
C ASN A 60 -7.14 -1.40 -13.09
N GLN A 61 -7.48 -0.21 -12.60
CA GLN A 61 -6.63 0.97 -12.64
C GLN A 61 -6.04 1.26 -11.26
N ALA A 62 -4.84 1.80 -11.25
CA ALA A 62 -4.19 2.33 -10.07
C ALA A 62 -3.56 3.68 -10.38
N ASP A 63 -3.74 4.62 -9.47
CA ASP A 63 -3.14 5.93 -9.49
C ASP A 63 -2.42 6.20 -8.17
N GLY A 64 -1.29 6.88 -8.25
CA GLY A 64 -0.51 7.13 -7.07
C GLY A 64 0.54 8.20 -7.27
N TYR A 65 0.79 8.92 -6.18
CA TYR A 65 1.90 9.84 -6.04
C TYR A 65 2.66 9.48 -4.77
N PHE A 66 3.94 9.14 -4.92
CA PHE A 66 4.81 8.76 -3.82
C PHE A 66 6.10 9.58 -3.88
N PRO A 67 6.35 10.45 -2.88
CA PRO A 67 7.65 11.08 -2.72
C PRO A 67 8.76 10.03 -2.63
N PHE A 68 9.84 10.24 -3.38
CA PHE A 68 10.94 9.29 -3.50
C PHE A 68 12.23 9.86 -2.91
N PHE A 69 12.77 9.17 -1.90
CA PHE A 69 13.97 9.57 -1.17
C PHE A 69 15.16 8.63 -1.42
N GLY A 70 15.12 7.85 -2.52
CA GLY A 70 16.17 6.91 -2.90
C GLY A 70 17.04 7.40 -4.06
N ARG A 71 17.89 6.52 -4.59
CA ARG A 71 18.72 6.83 -5.75
C ARG A 71 18.05 6.43 -7.05
N VAL A 72 18.19 7.31 -8.03
CA VAL A 72 17.84 7.05 -9.42
C VAL A 72 19.09 6.57 -10.16
N ARG A 73 19.00 5.44 -10.87
CA ARG A 73 20.17 4.77 -11.47
C ARG A 73 20.41 5.14 -12.94
N ILE A 74 19.52 5.91 -13.57
CA ILE A 74 19.59 6.24 -15.01
C ILE A 74 19.37 7.75 -15.23
N ALA A 75 20.17 8.34 -16.12
CA ALA A 75 20.03 9.72 -16.56
C ALA A 75 18.77 9.92 -17.42
N GLY A 76 18.09 11.07 -17.28
CA GLY A 76 16.95 11.44 -18.12
C GLY A 76 15.56 11.09 -17.56
N ILE A 77 15.44 10.74 -16.27
CA ILE A 77 14.12 10.61 -15.65
C ILE A 77 13.51 11.99 -15.43
N TYR A 78 12.32 12.20 -16.02
CA TYR A 78 11.60 13.48 -16.03
C TYR A 78 11.25 14.02 -14.63
N ASN A 79 11.08 13.14 -13.64
CA ASN A 79 10.78 13.55 -12.27
C ASN A 79 11.49 12.62 -11.26
N PRO A 80 12.77 12.85 -10.93
CA PRO A 80 13.50 12.00 -10.01
C PRO A 80 12.98 12.10 -8.56
N GLY A 81 12.17 13.12 -8.22
CA GLY A 81 11.70 13.37 -6.85
C GLY A 81 10.47 12.55 -6.43
N ALA A 82 9.74 11.95 -7.38
CA ALA A 82 8.54 11.19 -7.08
C ALA A 82 8.38 9.97 -7.99
N ILE A 83 7.62 8.99 -7.49
CA ILE A 83 7.00 7.92 -8.26
C ILE A 83 5.56 8.36 -8.49
N GLU A 84 5.17 8.52 -9.76
CA GLU A 84 3.86 9.00 -10.17
C GLU A 84 3.35 8.14 -11.32
N PHE A 85 2.10 7.72 -11.23
CA PHE A 85 1.44 6.92 -12.26
C PHE A 85 -0.08 7.06 -12.17
N ASP A 86 -0.73 6.86 -13.31
CA ASP A 86 -2.17 6.72 -13.45
C ASP A 86 -2.40 5.78 -14.63
N ASN A 87 -2.48 4.48 -14.32
CA ASN A 87 -2.32 3.44 -15.33
C ASN A 87 -3.03 2.14 -14.91
N GLN A 88 -3.28 1.28 -15.90
CA GLN A 88 -3.80 -0.06 -15.64
C GLN A 88 -2.77 -0.94 -14.91
N MET A 89 -3.26 -1.69 -13.93
CA MET A 89 -2.53 -2.75 -13.27
C MET A 89 -2.36 -3.95 -14.22
N ILE A 90 -1.14 -4.45 -14.32
CA ILE A 90 -0.80 -5.62 -15.13
C ILE A 90 -0.41 -6.77 -14.20
N ASP A 91 -0.86 -7.98 -14.52
CA ASP A 91 -0.60 -9.21 -13.77
C ASP A 91 -1.02 -9.11 -12.29
N TYR A 92 -2.20 -8.51 -12.03
CA TYR A 92 -2.74 -8.38 -10.68
C TYR A 92 -3.07 -9.75 -10.08
N VAL A 93 -2.46 -10.04 -8.93
CA VAL A 93 -2.71 -11.23 -8.14
C VAL A 93 -2.88 -10.83 -6.68
N ALA A 94 -3.97 -11.30 -6.05
CA ALA A 94 -4.19 -11.19 -4.61
C ALA A 94 -4.27 -12.60 -4.01
N ASN A 95 -3.33 -12.91 -3.12
CA ASN A 95 -3.27 -14.18 -2.40
C ASN A 95 -3.75 -13.99 -0.97
N PHE A 96 -4.77 -14.75 -0.59
CA PHE A 96 -5.34 -14.76 0.75
C PHE A 96 -4.85 -16.00 1.49
N ASP A 97 -4.17 -15.79 2.61
CA ASP A 97 -3.76 -16.87 3.53
C ASP A 97 -4.64 -16.75 4.78
N ASP A 98 -5.76 -17.50 4.76
CA ASP A 98 -6.78 -17.47 5.81
C ASP A 98 -6.18 -17.98 7.16
N ASP A 99 -5.30 -18.98 7.11
CA ASP A 99 -4.64 -19.57 8.29
C ASP A 99 -3.75 -18.56 9.04
N ARG A 100 -3.02 -17.73 8.29
CA ARG A 100 -2.13 -16.70 8.86
C ARG A 100 -2.80 -15.34 8.99
N SER A 101 -4.02 -15.20 8.48
CA SER A 101 -4.75 -13.93 8.36
C SER A 101 -3.91 -12.86 7.66
N THR A 102 -3.35 -13.22 6.49
CA THR A 102 -2.52 -12.31 5.68
C THR A 102 -3.00 -12.23 4.24
N ILE A 103 -2.73 -11.10 3.60
CA ILE A 103 -3.04 -10.86 2.19
C ILE A 103 -1.77 -10.35 1.51
N ASN A 104 -1.39 -10.96 0.39
CA ASN A 104 -0.30 -10.49 -0.45
C ASN A 104 -0.84 -10.11 -1.83
N ILE A 105 -0.66 -8.86 -2.23
CA ILE A 105 -1.10 -8.33 -3.51
C ILE A 105 0.15 -7.98 -4.32
N ARG A 106 0.21 -8.46 -5.56
CA ARG A 106 1.29 -8.15 -6.50
C ARG A 106 0.72 -7.72 -7.84
N PHE A 107 1.31 -6.68 -8.40
CA PHE A 107 1.04 -6.24 -9.76
C PHE A 107 2.17 -5.34 -10.25
N LYS A 108 2.15 -4.98 -11.52
CA LYS A 108 3.04 -3.97 -12.08
C LYS A 108 2.27 -2.88 -12.81
N VAL A 109 2.87 -1.69 -12.85
CA VAL A 109 2.39 -0.55 -13.62
C VAL A 109 3.50 -0.10 -14.54
N LYS A 110 3.16 0.17 -15.82
CA LYS A 110 4.08 0.77 -16.78
C LYS A 110 3.77 2.26 -16.91
N ALA A 111 4.64 3.11 -16.37
CA ALA A 111 4.50 4.55 -16.38
C ALA A 111 5.59 5.18 -17.26
N ARG A 112 5.22 5.62 -18.47
CA ARG A 112 6.14 6.20 -19.47
C ARG A 112 7.40 5.33 -19.71
N MET A 113 8.53 5.71 -19.11
CA MET A 113 9.85 5.06 -19.27
C MET A 113 10.25 4.15 -18.10
N GLU A 114 9.39 4.02 -17.10
CA GLU A 114 9.65 3.30 -15.86
C GLU A 114 8.56 2.23 -15.65
N THR A 115 8.96 1.06 -15.15
CA THR A 115 8.01 0.01 -14.74
C THR A 115 8.14 -0.17 -13.25
N PHE A 116 7.03 0.03 -12.55
CA PHE A 116 6.92 -0.14 -11.11
C PHE A 116 6.33 -1.51 -10.82
N PHE A 117 6.95 -2.21 -9.88
CA PHE A 117 6.47 -3.48 -9.36
C PHE A 117 6.04 -3.27 -7.91
N PHE A 118 4.80 -3.62 -7.63
CA PHE A 118 4.17 -3.48 -6.32
C PHE A 118 4.12 -4.84 -5.65
N ASP A 119 4.60 -4.90 -4.41
CA ASP A 119 4.36 -5.99 -3.48
C ASP A 119 3.75 -5.41 -2.21
N ILE A 120 2.46 -5.68 -2.00
CA ILE A 120 1.67 -5.16 -0.90
C ILE A 120 1.36 -6.31 0.04
N PHE A 121 1.74 -6.16 1.30
CA PHE A 121 1.52 -7.17 2.33
C PHE A 121 0.67 -6.60 3.46
N LEU A 122 -0.50 -7.19 3.67
CA LEU A 122 -1.39 -6.88 4.79
C LEU A 122 -1.22 -7.96 5.85
N HIS A 123 -0.88 -7.54 7.07
CA HIS A 123 -0.60 -8.45 8.17
C HIS A 123 -1.62 -8.30 9.29
N LYS A 124 -2.43 -9.34 9.52
CA LYS A 124 -3.39 -9.42 10.64
C LYS A 124 -4.37 -8.26 10.68
N GLY A 125 -4.80 -7.79 9.50
CA GLY A 125 -5.83 -6.77 9.35
C GLY A 125 -5.51 -5.71 8.29
N LEU A 126 -5.94 -4.48 8.57
CA LEU A 126 -5.92 -3.36 7.63
C LEU A 126 -4.55 -2.69 7.44
N PHE A 127 -3.57 -2.99 8.32
CA PHE A 127 -2.24 -2.38 8.21
C PHE A 127 -1.45 -3.07 7.09
N SER A 128 -0.98 -2.26 6.14
CA SER A 128 -0.30 -2.70 4.93
C SER A 128 1.13 -2.17 4.87
N ARG A 129 2.03 -3.00 4.36
CA ARG A 129 3.35 -2.62 3.88
C ARG A 129 3.34 -2.67 2.35
N ILE A 130 3.65 -1.56 1.70
CA ILE A 130 3.73 -1.46 0.24
C ILE A 130 5.21 -1.35 -0.12
N THR A 131 5.74 -2.33 -0.84
CA THR A 131 7.09 -2.27 -1.39
C THR A 131 6.99 -1.93 -2.87
N ILE A 132 7.59 -0.81 -3.26
CA ILE A 132 7.67 -0.38 -4.65
C ILE A 132 9.11 -0.61 -5.11
N SER A 133 9.26 -1.35 -6.19
CA SER A 133 10.53 -1.52 -6.88
C SER A 133 10.41 -1.11 -8.33
N SER A 134 11.53 -0.83 -8.97
CA SER A 134 11.58 -0.29 -10.32
C SER A 134 12.78 -0.80 -11.08
N ASN A 135 12.68 -0.82 -12.41
CA ASN A 135 13.82 -1.06 -13.29
C ASN A 135 14.78 0.15 -13.40
N LYS A 136 14.49 1.28 -12.76
CA LYS A 136 15.27 2.54 -12.85
C LYS A 136 15.72 3.10 -11.49
N ARG A 137 15.16 2.63 -10.37
CA ARG A 137 15.36 3.23 -9.04
C ARG A 137 15.59 2.17 -7.96
N ASP A 138 16.19 2.60 -6.86
CA ASP A 138 16.23 1.83 -5.62
C ASP A 138 14.81 1.56 -5.10
N SER A 139 14.61 0.43 -4.40
CA SER A 139 13.30 0.11 -3.84
C SER A 139 12.96 1.02 -2.66
N ILE A 140 11.67 1.17 -2.40
CA ILE A 140 11.17 1.97 -1.29
C ILE A 140 9.97 1.27 -0.67
N THR A 141 9.84 1.37 0.64
CA THR A 141 8.72 0.80 1.38
C THR A 141 7.86 1.91 1.93
N PHE A 142 6.54 1.81 1.76
CA PHE A 142 5.55 2.59 2.48
C PHE A 142 4.79 1.71 3.46
N SER A 143 4.23 2.33 4.50
CA SER A 143 3.36 1.63 5.45
C SER A 143 2.21 2.50 5.88
N GLY A 144 1.05 1.89 6.06
CA GLY A 144 -0.20 2.60 6.20
C GLY A 144 -1.37 1.67 6.44
N TYR A 145 -2.58 2.19 6.25
CA TYR A 145 -3.81 1.40 6.34
C TYR A 145 -4.52 1.35 4.99
N ILE A 146 -5.08 0.20 4.66
CA ILE A 146 -6.03 0.09 3.56
C ILE A 146 -7.40 0.62 4.02
N VAL A 147 -8.05 1.39 3.16
CA VAL A 147 -9.35 2.01 3.45
C VAL A 147 -10.27 1.85 2.26
N SER A 148 -11.48 1.35 2.51
CA SER A 148 -12.54 1.28 1.50
C SER A 148 -12.92 2.68 1.03
N ILE A 149 -13.10 2.84 -0.27
CA ILE A 149 -13.81 4.01 -0.80
C ILE A 149 -15.28 3.63 -0.73
N LYS A 150 -16.01 4.24 0.22
CA LYS A 150 -17.47 4.09 0.24
C LYS A 150 -18.05 5.01 -0.82
N GLU A 151 -18.83 4.44 -1.74
CA GLU A 151 -19.76 5.21 -2.57
C GLU A 151 -20.78 5.96 -1.72
#